data_AF-A0A0D2M5N9-F1
#
_entry.id   AF-A0A0D2M5N9-F1
#
_cell.length_a   1.000
_cell.length_b   1.000
_cell.length_c   1.000
_cell.angle_alpha   90.00
_cell.angle_beta   90.00
_cell.angle_gamma   90.00
#
_symmetry.space_group_name_H-M   'P 1'
#
loop_
_entity.id
_entity.type
_entity.pdbx_description
1 polymer ?
#
loop_
_entity_poly.entity_id
_entity_poly.type
_entity_poly.pdbx_seq_one_letter_code
_entity_poly.pdbx_strand_id
1 'polypeptide(L)' 'MGAMVEAARGTGLSVRRVRDIGPDYAITLRAWRAAWEREKEAVLSLGYSQRFWLKYQFYFAYCEAAFDAKDVSPLI' A
#
# COMPACT_ATOMS: atom_id res chain seq x y z
N MET A 1 0.52 16.87 15.91
CA MET A 1 0.69 17.80 14.77
C MET A 1 1.64 17.10 13.80
N GLY A 2 1.14 16.60 12.67
CA GLY A 2 1.80 15.57 11.85
C GLY A 2 3.07 16.05 11.14
N ALA A 3 4.02 15.14 10.90
CA ALA A 3 5.35 15.43 10.35
C ALA A 3 5.32 16.22 9.03
N MET A 4 4.28 16.03 8.20
CA MET A 4 4.07 16.78 6.96
C MET A 4 3.81 18.29 7.20
N VAL A 5 3.07 18.64 8.26
CA VAL A 5 2.84 20.05 8.64
C VAL A 5 4.12 20.67 9.18
N GLU A 6 4.91 19.89 9.94
CA GLU A 6 6.19 20.36 10.48
C GLU A 6 7.20 20.61 9.36
N ALA A 7 7.29 19.71 8.38
CA ALA A 7 8.15 19.88 7.21
C ALA A 7 7.75 21.11 6.34
N ALA A 8 6.49 21.53 6.37
CA ALA A 8 6.05 22.72 5.66
C ALA A 8 6.43 24.04 6.37
N ARG A 9 6.78 24.02 7.66
CA ARG A 9 7.12 25.24 8.40
C ARG A 9 8.35 25.91 7.81
N GLY A 10 8.30 27.24 7.68
CA GLY A 10 9.42 28.05 7.19
C GLY A 10 9.66 27.97 5.68
N THR A 11 8.91 27.14 4.94
CA THR A 11 9.05 26.99 3.48
C THR A 11 8.13 27.91 2.67
N GLY A 12 7.24 28.65 3.34
CA GLY A 12 6.15 29.43 2.70
C GLY A 12 4.97 28.57 2.23
N LEU A 13 5.05 27.25 2.37
CA LEU A 13 3.95 26.32 2.07
C LEU A 13 3.05 26.14 3.30
N SER A 14 1.77 25.89 3.06
CA SER A 14 0.79 25.57 4.09
C SER A 14 -0.08 24.39 3.65
N VAL A 15 -0.31 23.45 4.56
CA VAL A 15 -1.23 22.33 4.33
C VAL A 15 -2.65 22.85 4.36
N ARG A 16 -3.32 22.88 3.20
CA ARG A 16 -4.70 23.40 3.08
C ARG A 16 -5.77 22.32 3.24
N ARG A 17 -5.45 21.07 2.92
CA ARG A 17 -6.38 19.95 2.99
C ARG A 17 -5.62 18.65 3.17
N VAL A 18 -6.17 17.79 4.01
CA VAL A 18 -5.77 16.39 4.19
C VAL A 18 -6.95 15.53 3.75
N ARG A 19 -6.68 14.48 2.97
CA ARG A 19 -7.68 13.47 2.60
C ARG A 19 -7.11 12.10 2.88
N ASP A 20 -7.82 11.33 3.71
CA ASP A 20 -7.50 9.92 3.89
C ASP A 20 -7.92 9.14 2.64
N ILE A 21 -6.95 8.45 2.04
CA ILE A 21 -7.14 7.58 0.87
C ILE A 21 -6.81 6.12 1.20
N GLY A 22 -6.54 5.80 2.46
CA GLY A 22 -6.28 4.43 2.93
C GLY A 22 -7.34 3.42 2.50
N PRO A 23 -8.65 3.73 2.62
CA PRO A 23 -9.72 2.82 2.18
C PRO A 23 -9.67 2.54 0.67
N ASP A 24 -9.44 3.55 -0.16
CA ASP A 24 -9.30 3.38 -1.62
C ASP A 24 -8.08 2.52 -1.96
N TYR A 25 -7.02 2.64 -1.15
CA TYR A 25 -5.79 1.90 -1.34
C TYR A 25 -5.92 0.43 -0.92
N ALA A 26 -6.71 0.13 0.12
CA ALA A 26 -7.04 -1.25 0.49
C ALA A 26 -7.76 -2.00 -0.65
N ILE A 27 -8.71 -1.34 -1.32
CA ILE A 27 -9.40 -1.88 -2.51
C ILE A 27 -8.40 -2.20 -3.62
N THR A 28 -7.44 -1.30 -3.85
CA THR A 28 -6.39 -1.49 -4.85
C THR A 28 -5.51 -2.70 -4.53
N LEU A 29 -5.08 -2.84 -3.27
CA LEU A 29 -4.26 -3.96 -2.81
C LEU A 29 -4.99 -5.30 -2.93
N ARG A 30 -6.31 -5.32 -2.64
CA ARG A 30 -7.15 -6.50 -2.85
C ARG A 30 -7.21 -6.92 -4.32
N ALA A 31 -7.38 -5.95 -5.23
CA ALA A 31 -7.38 -6.22 -6.66
C ALA A 31 -6.03 -6.75 -7.16
N TRP A 32 -4.92 -6.18 -6.68
CA TRP A 32 -3.57 -6.66 -6.99
C TRP A 32 -3.28 -8.04 -6.44
N ARG A 33 -3.73 -8.34 -5.21
CA ARG A 33 -3.63 -9.68 -4.64
C ARG A 33 -4.37 -10.70 -5.49
N ALA A 34 -5.60 -10.40 -5.90
CA ALA A 34 -6.37 -11.30 -6.76
C ALA A 34 -5.69 -11.53 -8.13
N ALA A 35 -5.08 -10.51 -8.70
CA ALA A 35 -4.27 -10.66 -9.91
C ALA A 35 -3.00 -11.49 -9.66
N TRP A 36 -2.29 -11.26 -8.55
CA TRP A 36 -1.08 -11.98 -8.19
C TRP A 36 -1.30 -13.48 -8.04
N GLU A 37 -2.44 -13.88 -7.47
CA GLU A 37 -2.85 -15.28 -7.36
C GLU A 37 -3.13 -15.92 -8.72
N ARG A 38 -3.88 -15.21 -9.58
CA ARG A 38 -4.26 -15.73 -10.90
C ARG A 38 -3.06 -15.89 -11.84
N GLU A 39 -2.07 -15.01 -11.74
CA GLU A 39 -0.91 -15.00 -12.64
C GLU A 39 0.30 -15.77 -12.07
N LYS A 40 0.10 -16.62 -11.04
CA LYS A 40 1.18 -17.34 -10.36
C LYS A 40 2.06 -18.14 -11.33
N GLU A 41 1.45 -18.95 -12.19
CA GLU A 41 2.17 -19.79 -13.15
C GLU A 41 2.97 -18.92 -14.14
N ALA A 42 2.40 -17.80 -14.59
CA ALA A 42 3.08 -16.86 -15.46
C ALA A 42 4.30 -16.25 -14.76
N VAL A 43 4.16 -15.78 -13.52
CA VAL A 43 5.28 -15.23 -12.73
C VAL A 43 6.39 -16.26 -12.53
N LEU A 44 6.06 -17.51 -12.21
CA LEU A 44 7.08 -18.56 -12.05
C LEU A 44 7.75 -18.91 -13.38
N SER A 45 7.01 -18.87 -14.50
CA SER A 45 7.56 -19.12 -15.83
C SER A 45 8.57 -18.05 -16.28
N LEU A 46 8.50 -16.83 -15.73
CA LEU A 46 9.49 -15.77 -15.94
C LEU A 46 10.83 -16.02 -15.22
N GLY A 47 10.96 -17.12 -14.47
CA GLY A 47 12.17 -17.49 -13.74
C GLY A 47 12.23 -16.96 -12.30
N TYR A 48 11.15 -16.35 -11.80
CA TYR A 48 11.05 -15.96 -10.41
C TYR A 48 10.84 -17.17 -9.49
N SER A 49 11.47 -17.14 -8.31
CA SER A 49 11.35 -18.23 -7.35
C SER A 49 9.99 -18.26 -6.64
N GLN A 50 9.58 -19.44 -6.17
CA GLN A 50 8.43 -19.59 -5.27
C GLN A 50 8.51 -18.65 -4.05
N ARG A 51 9.73 -18.46 -3.50
CA ARG A 51 9.95 -17.57 -2.35
C ARG A 51 9.67 -16.10 -2.70
N PHE A 52 10.02 -15.67 -3.90
CA PHE A 52 9.67 -14.33 -4.39
C PHE A 52 8.15 -14.18 -4.49
N TRP A 53 7.48 -15.21 -5.04
CA TRP A 53 6.03 -15.21 -5.17
C TRP A 53 5.32 -15.11 -3.82
N LEU A 54 5.73 -15.92 -2.84
CA LEU A 54 5.18 -15.91 -1.47
C LEU A 54 5.42 -14.58 -0.75
N LYS A 55 6.57 -13.94 -1.00
CA LYS A 55 6.87 -12.63 -0.40
C LYS A 55 5.87 -11.58 -0.84
N TYR A 56 5.56 -11.52 -2.13
CA TYR A 56 4.60 -10.54 -2.66
C TYR A 56 3.16 -10.87 -2.28
N GLN A 57 2.82 -12.16 -2.22
CA GLN A 57 1.54 -12.60 -1.67
C GLN A 57 1.36 -12.11 -0.22
N PHE A 58 2.37 -12.30 0.63
CA PHE A 58 2.37 -11.80 1.99
C PHE A 58 2.28 -10.27 2.04
N TYR A 59 3.05 -9.57 1.21
CA TYR A 59 3.03 -8.11 1.13
C TYR A 59 1.63 -7.57 0.83
N PHE A 60 0.95 -8.08 -0.21
CA PHE A 60 -0.39 -7.60 -0.56
C PHE A 60 -1.41 -7.89 0.54
N ALA A 61 -1.40 -9.09 1.13
CA ALA A 61 -2.32 -9.46 2.20
C ALA A 61 -2.10 -8.64 3.48
N TYR A 62 -0.83 -8.42 3.87
CA TYR A 62 -0.48 -7.63 5.04
C TYR A 62 -0.87 -6.16 4.86
N CYS A 63 -0.51 -5.56 3.72
CA CYS A 63 -0.85 -4.17 3.44
C CYS A 63 -2.38 -3.97 3.34
N GLU A 64 -3.10 -4.87 2.67
CA GLU A 64 -4.57 -4.86 2.62
C GLU A 64 -5.16 -4.81 4.05
N ALA A 65 -4.74 -5.73 4.91
CA ALA A 65 -5.20 -5.79 6.29
C ALA A 65 -4.81 -4.55 7.10
N ALA A 66 -3.62 -4.00 6.89
CA ALA A 66 -3.14 -2.81 7.60
C ALA A 66 -3.95 -1.55 7.24
N PHE A 67 -4.36 -1.39 5.99
CA PHE A 67 -5.23 -0.30 5.57
C PHE A 67 -6.70 -0.53 5.97
N ASP A 68 -7.20 -1.77 5.89
CA ASP A 68 -8.57 -2.12 6.33
C ASP A 68 -8.75 -1.95 7.85
N ALA A 69 -7.75 -2.33 8.65
CA ALA A 69 -7.75 -2.18 10.11
C ALA A 69 -7.59 -0.72 10.58
N LYS A 70 -7.32 0.22 9.66
CA LYS A 70 -6.91 1.61 9.95
C LYS A 70 -5.63 1.73 10.79
N ASP A 71 -4.90 0.64 10.99
CA ASP A 71 -3.60 0.62 11.68
C ASP A 71 -2.54 1.40 10.88
N VAL A 72 -2.71 1.44 9.56
CA VAL A 72 -1.99 2.35 8.67
C VAL A 72 -3.02 3.32 8.06
N SER A 73 -3.32 4.39 8.79
CA SER A 73 -3.90 5.57 8.15
C SER A 73 -2.75 6.35 7.51
N PRO A 74 -2.78 6.64 6.19
CA PRO A 74 -1.92 7.65 5.62
C PRO A 74 -2.46 9.01 6.07
N LEU A 75 -2.26 9.34 7.35
CA LEU A 75 -2.32 10.71 7.83
C LEU A 75 -1.10 11.44 7.26
N ILE A 76 -1.20 11.78 5.97
CA ILE A 76 -0.48 12.90 5.37
C ILE A 76 -1.30 14.16 5.65
#